data_AF-A0A9X3URK4-F1
#
_entry.id   AF-A0A9X3URK4-F1
#
_cell.length_a   1.000
_cell.length_b   1.000
_cell.length_c   1.000
_cell.angle_alpha   90.00
_cell.angle_beta   90.00
_cell.angle_gamma   90.00
#
_symmetry.space_group_name_H-M   'P 1'
#
loop_
_entity.id
_entity.type
_entity.pdbx_description
1 polymer ?
#
loop_
_entity_poly.entity_id
_entity_poly.type
_entity_poly.pdbx_seq_one_letter_code
_entity_poly.pdbx_strand_id
1 'polypeptide(L)'
;MNEEIIKARDQALAQARKQLNISNYRVERFFDRMLQDEKEIIFALAQVNQMDQVNPGKKPKYLRDFTREGIRKIAKAYQKIRKISNRLPQCISINEFYLIDEEVNYANRNY
;
A
#
# COMPACT_ATOMS: atom_id res chain seq x y z
N MET A 1 17.50 22.25 -23.57
CA MET A 1 17.57 21.02 -24.41
C MET A 1 17.12 19.76 -23.67
N ASN A 2 17.63 19.45 -22.46
CA ASN A 2 17.20 18.23 -21.74
C ASN A 2 15.74 18.25 -21.26
N GLU A 3 15.20 19.39 -20.85
CA GLU A 3 13.83 19.46 -20.31
C GLU A 3 12.74 19.23 -21.37
N GLU A 4 12.94 19.75 -22.58
CA GLU A 4 12.00 19.55 -23.69
C GLU A 4 11.97 18.09 -24.15
N ILE A 5 13.13 17.43 -24.17
CA ILE A 5 13.24 16.00 -24.48
C ILE A 5 12.52 15.15 -23.41
N ILE A 6 12.73 15.47 -22.13
CA ILE A 6 12.05 14.78 -21.01
C ILE A 6 10.53 14.97 -21.11
N LYS A 7 10.07 16.21 -21.38
CA LYS A 7 8.65 16.53 -21.52
C LYS A 7 8.00 15.78 -22.69
N ALA A 8 8.65 15.77 -23.85
CA ALA A 8 8.16 15.05 -25.02
C ALA A 8 8.07 13.54 -24.77
N ARG A 9 9.09 12.95 -24.12
CA ARG A 9 9.07 11.54 -23.69
C ARG A 9 7.91 11.26 -22.75
N ASP A 10 7.72 12.08 -21.72
CA ASP A 10 6.69 11.87 -20.70
C ASP A 10 5.28 12.02 -21.30
N GLN A 11 5.09 12.93 -22.25
CA GLN A 11 3.85 13.06 -23.03
C GLN A 11 3.59 11.81 -23.89
N ALA A 12 4.58 11.31 -24.61
CA ALA A 12 4.46 10.09 -25.41
C ALA A 12 4.10 8.87 -24.55
N LEU A 13 4.75 8.73 -23.39
CA LEU A 13 4.43 7.66 -22.42
C LEU A 13 3.02 7.80 -21.86
N ALA A 14 2.56 9.02 -21.57
CA ALA A 14 1.21 9.26 -21.08
C ALA A 14 0.15 8.91 -22.12
N GLN A 15 0.42 9.21 -23.39
CA GLN A 15 -0.47 8.89 -24.51
C GLN A 15 -0.53 7.37 -24.77
N ALA A 16 0.61 6.68 -24.78
CA ALA A 16 0.67 5.23 -24.91
C ALA A 16 -0.09 4.52 -23.79
N ARG A 17 0.08 4.97 -22.53
CA ARG A 17 -0.69 4.42 -21.39
C ARG A 17 -2.18 4.63 -21.54
N LYS A 18 -2.60 5.81 -22.01
CA LYS A 18 -4.02 6.11 -22.28
C LYS A 18 -4.60 5.16 -23.33
N GLN A 19 -3.86 4.88 -24.41
CA GLN A 19 -4.27 3.91 -25.44
C GLN A 19 -4.42 2.48 -24.89
N LEU A 20 -3.61 2.12 -23.90
CA LEU A 20 -3.65 0.81 -23.22
C LEU A 20 -4.63 0.74 -22.05
N ASN A 21 -5.42 1.79 -21.78
CA ASN A 21 -6.28 1.91 -20.59
C ASN A 21 -5.52 1.72 -19.26
N ILE A 22 -4.27 2.18 -19.21
CA ILE A 22 -3.41 2.11 -18.03
C ILE A 22 -3.33 3.50 -17.39
N SER A 23 -3.50 3.59 -16.07
CA SER A 23 -3.32 4.86 -15.36
C SER A 23 -1.91 5.44 -15.52
N ASN A 24 -1.81 6.75 -15.67
CA ASN A 24 -0.53 7.47 -15.66
C ASN A 24 0.13 7.50 -14.27
N TYR A 25 -0.66 7.31 -13.21
CA TYR A 25 -0.18 7.39 -11.84
C TYR A 25 0.33 6.03 -11.36
N ARG A 26 1.61 5.99 -10.95
CA ARG A 26 2.26 4.76 -10.48
C ARG A 26 1.52 4.11 -9.32
N VAL A 27 1.03 4.92 -8.38
CA VAL A 27 0.33 4.42 -7.18
C VAL A 27 -0.98 3.71 -7.53
N GLU A 28 -1.74 4.27 -8.46
CA GLU A 28 -3.00 3.67 -8.94
C GLU A 28 -2.71 2.36 -9.67
N ARG A 29 -1.71 2.35 -10.58
CA ARG A 29 -1.30 1.10 -11.25
C ARG A 29 -0.87 0.00 -10.29
N PHE A 30 -0.13 0.35 -9.24
CA PHE A 30 0.33 -0.61 -8.24
C PHE A 30 -0.86 -1.14 -7.45
N PHE A 31 -1.65 -0.24 -6.84
CA PHE A 31 -2.80 -0.58 -6.03
C PHE A 31 -3.80 -1.44 -6.81
N ASP A 32 -4.17 -1.04 -8.03
CA ASP A 32 -5.20 -1.72 -8.82
C ASP A 32 -4.82 -3.16 -9.17
N ARG A 33 -3.51 -3.45 -9.29
CA ARG A 33 -2.96 -4.77 -9.60
C ARG A 33 -2.73 -5.66 -8.38
N MET A 34 -2.81 -5.13 -7.16
CA MET A 34 -2.67 -5.93 -5.95
C MET A 34 -3.77 -6.99 -5.84
N LEU A 35 -3.42 -8.11 -5.22
CA LEU A 35 -4.38 -9.14 -4.86
C LEU A 35 -5.35 -8.62 -3.81
N GLN A 36 -6.52 -9.25 -3.73
CA GLN A 36 -7.60 -8.75 -2.90
C GLN A 36 -7.31 -8.88 -1.40
N ASP A 37 -6.62 -9.94 -1.00
CA ASP A 37 -6.14 -10.18 0.37
C ASP A 37 -5.08 -9.15 0.79
N GLU A 38 -4.13 -8.81 -0.09
CA GLU A 38 -3.16 -7.75 0.16
C GLU A 38 -3.84 -6.38 0.36
N LYS A 39 -4.89 -6.09 -0.44
CA LYS A 39 -5.72 -4.89 -0.28
C LYS A 39 -6.44 -4.87 1.07
N GLU A 40 -6.96 -6.02 1.52
CA GLU A 40 -7.65 -6.14 2.81
C GLU A 40 -6.74 -5.85 3.99
N ILE A 41 -5.47 -6.27 3.95
CA ILE A 41 -4.45 -5.90 4.94
C ILE A 41 -4.27 -4.37 4.99
N ILE A 42 -4.18 -3.72 3.82
CA ILE A 42 -4.06 -2.27 3.74
C ILE A 42 -5.32 -1.58 4.29
N PHE A 43 -6.52 -2.08 3.96
CA PHE A 43 -7.79 -1.52 4.44
C PHE A 43 -7.92 -1.60 5.96
N ALA A 44 -7.54 -2.73 6.56
CA ALA A 44 -7.52 -2.91 8.00
C ALA A 44 -6.57 -1.90 8.66
N LEU A 45 -5.33 -1.76 8.15
CA LEU A 45 -4.36 -0.81 8.69
C LEU A 45 -4.79 0.65 8.51
N ALA A 46 -5.45 0.96 7.40
CA ALA A 46 -5.96 2.28 7.06
C ALA A 46 -7.26 2.64 7.81
N GLN A 47 -7.91 1.66 8.45
CA GLN A 47 -9.24 1.79 9.05
C GLN A 47 -10.26 2.35 8.04
N VAL A 48 -10.24 1.78 6.83
CA VAL A 48 -11.18 2.12 5.77
C VAL A 48 -12.56 1.61 6.14
N ASN A 49 -13.56 2.48 6.03
CA ASN A 49 -14.96 2.13 6.23
C ASN A 49 -15.82 2.48 5.01
N GLN A 50 -17.13 2.25 5.11
CA GLN A 50 -18.07 2.51 4.02
C GLN A 50 -18.11 3.98 3.57
N MET A 51 -17.91 4.94 4.48
CA MET A 51 -17.91 6.38 4.15
C MET A 51 -16.67 6.83 3.36
N ASP A 52 -15.62 6.00 3.36
CA ASP A 52 -14.41 6.23 2.59
C ASP A 52 -14.56 5.78 1.12
N GLN A 53 -15.68 5.14 0.77
CA GLN A 53 -15.94 4.60 -0.56
C GLN A 53 -16.86 5.52 -1.36
N VAL A 54 -16.62 5.61 -2.66
CA VAL A 54 -17.53 6.32 -3.58
C VAL A 54 -18.86 5.58 -3.68
N ASN A 55 -18.84 4.25 -3.61
CA ASN A 55 -20.03 3.41 -3.58
C ASN A 55 -19.98 2.42 -2.40
N PRO A 56 -20.54 2.79 -1.23
CA PRO A 56 -20.49 1.99 0.00
C PRO A 56 -21.04 0.55 -0.10
N GLY A 57 -21.88 0.26 -1.10
CA GLY A 57 -22.52 -1.04 -1.29
C GLY A 57 -21.72 -2.01 -2.16
N LYS A 58 -20.56 -1.60 -2.70
CA LYS A 58 -19.72 -2.44 -3.56
C LYS A 58 -18.35 -2.65 -2.94
N LYS A 59 -17.84 -3.88 -3.02
CA LYS A 59 -16.47 -4.16 -2.60
C LYS A 59 -15.50 -3.34 -3.49
N PRO A 60 -14.70 -2.42 -2.92
CA PRO A 60 -13.83 -1.57 -3.71
C PRO A 60 -12.67 -2.39 -4.28
N LYS A 61 -12.40 -2.20 -5.57
CA LYS A 61 -11.35 -2.94 -6.30
C LYS A 61 -10.23 -2.03 -6.78
N TYR A 62 -10.56 -0.79 -7.11
CA TYR A 62 -9.66 0.20 -7.70
C TYR A 62 -9.48 1.40 -6.77
N LEU A 63 -8.36 2.12 -6.90
CA LEU A 63 -8.11 3.29 -6.04
C LEU A 63 -9.17 4.39 -6.24
N ARG A 64 -9.71 4.50 -7.46
CA ARG A 64 -10.81 5.40 -7.83
C ARG A 64 -12.16 5.06 -7.17
N ASP A 65 -12.30 3.87 -6.56
CA ASP A 65 -13.52 3.49 -5.85
C ASP A 65 -13.59 4.14 -4.45
N PHE A 66 -12.56 4.89 -4.06
CA PHE A 66 -12.47 5.59 -2.78
C PHE A 66 -12.64 7.11 -2.92
N THR A 67 -13.22 7.72 -1.90
CA THR A 67 -13.25 9.17 -1.75
C THR A 67 -11.85 9.71 -1.55
N ARG A 68 -11.67 11.04 -1.65
CA ARG A 68 -10.37 11.67 -1.37
C ARG A 68 -9.87 11.34 0.05
N GLU A 69 -10.77 11.28 1.02
CA GLU A 69 -10.41 10.91 2.39
C GLU A 69 -10.01 9.44 2.50
N GLY A 70 -10.74 8.53 1.84
CA GLY A 70 -10.34 7.12 1.74
C GLY A 70 -8.96 6.93 1.11
N ILE A 71 -8.69 7.62 0.00
CA ILE A 71 -7.37 7.62 -0.65
C ILE A 71 -6.29 8.14 0.32
N ARG A 72 -6.57 9.20 1.08
CA ARG A 72 -5.64 9.74 2.08
C ARG A 72 -5.32 8.73 3.19
N LYS A 73 -6.32 8.00 3.69
CA LYS A 73 -6.13 6.94 4.68
C LYS A 73 -5.27 5.81 4.13
N ILE A 74 -5.57 5.34 2.92
CA ILE A 74 -4.79 4.32 2.22
C ILE A 74 -3.33 4.79 2.06
N ALA A 75 -3.11 6.03 1.61
CA ALA A 75 -1.76 6.58 1.47
C ALA A 75 -0.96 6.59 2.79
N LYS A 76 -1.62 6.94 3.91
CA LYS A 76 -1.00 6.87 5.24
C LYS A 76 -0.66 5.44 5.66
N ALA A 77 -1.51 4.46 5.32
CA ALA A 77 -1.21 3.04 5.58
C ALA A 77 0.03 2.57 4.80
N TYR A 78 0.15 2.93 3.51
CA TYR A 78 1.37 2.67 2.75
C TYR A 78 2.62 3.26 3.39
N GLN A 79 2.56 4.51 3.84
CA GLN A 79 3.69 5.15 4.54
C GLN A 79 4.06 4.40 5.82
N LYS A 80 3.07 3.96 6.61
CA LYS A 80 3.28 3.15 7.82
C LYS A 80 3.93 1.81 7.49
N ILE A 81 3.39 1.07 6.51
CA ILE A 81 3.95 -0.21 6.06
C ILE A 81 5.41 -0.04 5.66
N ARG A 82 5.71 0.97 4.82
CA ARG A 82 7.08 1.22 4.38
C ARG A 82 8.00 1.59 5.55
N LYS A 83 7.53 2.41 6.48
CA LYS A 83 8.29 2.78 7.69
C LYS A 83 8.61 1.56 8.56
N ILE A 84 7.66 0.65 8.75
CA ILE A 84 7.85 -0.58 9.53
C ILE A 84 8.79 -1.52 8.78
N SER A 85 8.49 -1.82 7.52
CA SER A 85 9.29 -2.70 6.66
C SER A 85 10.75 -2.28 6.58
N ASN A 86 11.04 -0.98 6.50
CA ASN A 86 12.41 -0.47 6.48
C ASN A 86 13.17 -0.68 7.81
N ARG A 87 12.47 -0.93 8.93
CA ARG A 87 13.08 -1.17 10.25
C ARG A 87 13.16 -2.65 10.60
N LEU A 88 12.39 -3.50 9.92
CA LEU A 88 12.42 -4.93 10.13
C LEU A 88 13.73 -5.52 9.58
N PRO A 89 14.28 -6.57 10.22
CA PRO A 89 15.33 -7.38 9.61
C PRO A 89 14.94 -7.85 8.20
N GLN A 90 15.90 -7.89 7.27
CA GLN A 90 15.64 -8.24 5.87
C GLN A 90 15.14 -9.68 5.70
N CYS A 91 15.59 -10.58 6.56
CA CYS A 91 15.20 -11.98 6.58
C CYS A 91 14.58 -12.25 7.94
N ILE A 92 13.27 -12.46 7.97
CA ILE A 92 12.55 -12.92 9.15
C ILE A 92 11.91 -14.25 8.75
N SER A 93 12.26 -15.31 9.46
CA SER A 93 11.68 -16.64 9.34
C SER A 93 10.69 -16.90 10.47
N ILE A 94 9.73 -17.80 10.24
CA ILE A 94 8.79 -18.22 11.29
C ILE A 94 9.54 -18.88 12.46
N ASN A 95 10.61 -19.63 12.17
CA ASN A 95 11.39 -20.33 13.20
C ASN A 95 12.03 -19.38 14.23
N GLU A 96 12.44 -18.17 13.82
CA GLU A 96 12.96 -17.16 14.76
C GLU A 96 11.92 -16.75 15.82
N PHE A 97 10.62 -16.86 15.54
CA PHE A 97 9.57 -16.61 16.53
C PHE A 97 9.34 -17.78 17.49
N TYR A 98 9.85 -18.97 17.20
CA TYR A 98 9.79 -20.13 18.10
C TYR A 98 11.03 -20.25 18.99
N LEU A 99 12.13 -19.59 18.61
CA LEU A 99 13.38 -19.55 19.37
C LEU A 99 13.41 -18.42 20.41
N ILE A 100 12.23 -17.95 20.85
CA ILE A 100 12.12 -16.92 21.87
C ILE A 100 12.56 -17.52 23.21
N ASP A 101 13.58 -16.94 23.82
CA ASP A 101 14.10 -17.34 25.12
C ASP A 101 13.04 -17.12 26.20
N GLU A 102 12.46 -18.22 26.68
CA GLU A 102 11.43 -18.18 27.71
C GLU A 102 11.98 -17.68 29.06
N GLU A 103 13.22 -18.00 29.41
CA GLU A 103 13.81 -17.65 30.71
C GLU A 103 13.97 -16.12 30.87
N VAL A 104 14.34 -15.42 29.80
CA VAL A 104 14.40 -13.95 29.76
C VAL A 104 13.00 -13.31 29.87
N ASN A 105 11.96 -13.97 29.36
CA ASN A 105 10.60 -13.42 29.34
C ASN A 105 9.85 -13.59 30.67
N TYR A 106 10.12 -14.66 31.43
CA TYR A 106 9.50 -14.87 32.75
C TYR A 106 10.11 -13.97 33.85
N ALA A 107 11.37 -13.54 33.71
CA ALA A 107 11.99 -12.60 34.64
C ALA A 107 11.29 -11.22 34.69
N ASN A 108 10.64 -10.81 33.59
CA ASN A 108 9.96 -9.51 33.47
C ASN A 108 8.48 -9.52 33.89
N ARG A 109 7.94 -10.65 34.39
CA ARG A 109 6.53 -10.76 34.82
C ARG A 109 6.33 -10.74 36.35
N ASN A 110 7.41 -10.62 37.14
CA ASN A 110 7.38 -10.63 38.60
C ASN A 110 7.56 -9.23 39.24
N TYR A 111 7.16 -8.16 38.55
CA TYR A 111 7.16 -6.79 39.10
C TYR A 111 5.79 -6.12 38.95
#